data_AF-A0A1W9LPS7-F1
#
_entry.id   AF-A0A1W9LPS7-F1
#
_cell.length_a   1.000
_cell.length_b   1.000
_cell.length_c   1.000
_cell.angle_alpha   90.00
_cell.angle_beta   90.00
_cell.angle_gamma   90.00
#
_symmetry.space_group_name_H-M   'P 1'
#
loop_
_entity.id
_entity.type
_entity.pdbx_description
1 polymer ?
#
loop_
_entity_poly.entity_id
_entity_poly.type
_entity_poly.pdbx_seq_one_letter_code
_entity_poly.pdbx_strand_id
1 'polypeptide(L)'
;KYPKNSLSYNAVRELMITALFVGSEEVKSWGAAQLKEKENIDPHNQTKLVNYLKNILNDFNVPLRLRWHVALALANHGTPDAIDALISFAQYLTERLPKKQTDDYYDSENLFLAEKIAYCIGFAADKMQLSQLSKAAEFLGKIINIIEESSQIQWATERIKKQTENLNPASPISDIFNRAAKLIFDSVWIPQGAGQLLTAADNSKQEKSFFDGTVKIACIFSEKSGSTPAYIWLSWNAVKTPENCELLIQFINSDTKEVLFELCLGNIKEGEEAFSAGELGFDPAKTRWAINVGLPG
;
A
#
# COMPACT_ATOMS: atom_id res chain seq x y z
N LYS A 1 11.67 47.80 -6.08
CA LYS A 1 11.06 46.81 -7.01
C LYS A 1 12.17 45.89 -7.50
N TYR A 2 12.29 44.69 -6.94
CA TYR A 2 13.32 43.68 -7.21
C TYR A 2 12.63 42.28 -7.25
N PRO A 3 13.20 41.26 -7.92
CA PRO A 3 12.43 40.38 -8.79
C PRO A 3 11.79 39.20 -8.07
N LYS A 4 10.53 38.95 -8.41
CA LYS A 4 9.66 37.82 -8.05
C LYS A 4 10.18 36.45 -8.55
N ASN A 5 11.49 36.19 -8.54
CA ASN A 5 12.14 35.17 -9.37
C ASN A 5 12.88 34.06 -8.60
N SER A 6 12.62 33.81 -7.31
CA SER A 6 13.14 32.57 -6.72
C SER A 6 12.39 31.38 -7.34
N LEU A 7 13.11 30.34 -7.79
CA LEU A 7 12.54 29.15 -8.41
C LEU A 7 11.44 28.52 -7.53
N SER A 8 11.66 28.48 -6.22
CA SER A 8 10.68 28.05 -5.22
C SER A 8 9.44 28.94 -5.19
N TYR A 9 9.60 30.26 -5.28
CA TYR A 9 8.49 31.23 -5.25
C TYR A 9 7.58 31.10 -6.47
N ASN A 10 8.18 30.97 -7.66
CA ASN A 10 7.47 30.76 -8.91
C ASN A 10 6.83 29.38 -8.97
N ALA A 11 7.51 28.31 -8.54
CA ALA A 11 6.92 26.98 -8.49
C ALA A 11 5.68 26.91 -7.58
N VAL A 12 5.73 27.51 -6.38
CA VAL A 12 4.55 27.58 -5.48
C VAL A 12 3.44 28.42 -6.12
N ARG A 13 3.78 29.49 -6.84
CA ARG A 13 2.81 30.37 -7.49
C ARG A 13 2.11 29.64 -8.64
N GLU A 14 2.87 28.98 -9.51
CA GLU A 14 2.34 28.21 -10.62
C GLU A 14 1.53 26.99 -10.13
N LEU A 15 1.94 26.35 -9.02
CA LEU A 15 1.16 25.28 -8.39
C LEU A 15 -0.17 25.78 -7.83
N MET A 16 -0.18 26.94 -7.15
CA MET A 16 -1.40 27.56 -6.66
C MET A 16 -2.30 28.01 -7.81
N ILE A 17 -1.74 28.59 -8.88
CA ILE A 17 -2.48 28.95 -10.10
C ILE A 17 -3.07 27.71 -10.76
N THR A 18 -2.31 26.62 -10.88
CA THR A 18 -2.79 25.35 -11.44
C THR A 18 -3.92 24.78 -10.60
N ALA A 19 -3.83 24.86 -9.27
CA ALA A 19 -4.91 24.45 -8.38
C ALA A 19 -6.19 25.29 -8.54
N LEU A 20 -6.06 26.60 -8.84
CA LEU A 20 -7.19 27.49 -9.13
C LEU A 20 -7.91 27.14 -10.44
N PHE A 21 -7.20 26.60 -11.44
CA PHE A 21 -7.80 26.26 -12.74
C PHE A 21 -8.59 24.94 -12.71
N VAL A 22 -8.32 24.05 -11.75
CA VAL A 22 -8.81 22.65 -11.74
C VAL A 22 -9.91 22.41 -10.70
N GLY A 23 -10.39 23.45 -9.99
CA GLY A 23 -11.30 23.35 -8.85
C GLY A 23 -12.65 24.10 -8.96
N SER A 24 -13.51 23.88 -7.96
CA SER A 24 -14.78 24.60 -7.74
C SER A 24 -14.57 26.08 -7.42
N GLU A 25 -15.62 26.90 -7.46
CA GLU A 25 -15.56 28.34 -7.10
C GLU A 25 -15.05 28.58 -5.66
N GLU A 26 -15.28 27.63 -4.76
CA GLU A 26 -14.77 27.64 -3.39
C GLU A 26 -13.24 27.49 -3.35
N VAL A 27 -12.70 26.52 -4.09
CA VAL A 27 -11.25 26.31 -4.27
C VAL A 27 -10.61 27.57 -4.88
N LYS A 28 -11.31 28.21 -5.83
CA LYS A 28 -10.87 29.44 -6.49
C LYS A 28 -10.80 30.61 -5.51
N SER A 29 -11.82 30.79 -4.70
CA SER A 29 -11.93 31.88 -3.73
C SER A 29 -10.90 31.75 -2.60
N TRP A 30 -10.74 30.54 -2.07
CA TRP A 30 -9.71 30.26 -1.07
C TRP A 30 -8.29 30.45 -1.64
N GLY A 31 -8.02 29.91 -2.83
CA GLY A 31 -6.69 30.04 -3.44
C GLY A 31 -6.33 31.49 -3.78
N ALA A 32 -7.32 32.33 -4.11
CA ALA A 32 -7.10 33.77 -4.28
C ALA A 32 -6.77 34.48 -2.95
N ALA A 33 -7.42 34.11 -1.85
CA ALA A 33 -7.10 34.63 -0.52
C ALA A 33 -5.68 34.23 -0.08
N GLN A 34 -5.30 32.99 -0.35
CA GLN A 34 -3.97 32.47 -0.02
C GLN A 34 -2.86 33.05 -0.90
N LEU A 35 -3.12 33.31 -2.18
CA LEU A 35 -2.18 34.08 -3.02
C LEU A 35 -1.93 35.48 -2.44
N LYS A 36 -2.95 36.17 -1.91
CA LYS A 36 -2.79 37.47 -1.25
C LYS A 36 -2.01 37.37 0.06
N GLU A 37 -2.27 36.35 0.87
CA GLU A 37 -1.51 36.11 2.10
C GLU A 37 -0.05 35.78 1.80
N LYS A 38 0.19 34.97 0.77
CA LYS A 38 1.52 34.64 0.25
C LYS A 38 2.29 35.87 -0.27
N GLU A 39 1.61 36.88 -0.83
CA GLU A 39 2.28 38.14 -1.24
C GLU A 39 2.93 38.88 -0.06
N ASN A 40 2.51 38.59 1.18
CA ASN A 40 3.12 39.13 2.40
C ASN A 40 4.28 38.27 2.94
N ILE A 41 4.56 37.10 2.34
CA ILE A 41 5.69 36.25 2.72
C ILE A 41 6.91 36.68 1.92
N ASP A 42 7.97 37.07 2.64
CA ASP A 42 9.28 37.34 2.04
C ASP A 42 9.79 36.07 1.33
N PRO A 43 9.97 36.09 -0.01
CA PRO A 43 10.43 34.93 -0.78
C PRO A 43 11.84 34.44 -0.41
N HIS A 44 12.61 35.25 0.31
CA HIS A 44 13.93 34.87 0.83
C HIS A 44 13.84 34.22 2.22
N ASN A 45 12.71 34.34 2.91
CA ASN A 45 12.49 33.71 4.20
C ASN A 45 11.89 32.32 4.03
N GLN A 46 12.74 31.35 3.68
CA GLN A 46 12.35 29.96 3.43
C GLN A 46 11.58 29.34 4.61
N THR A 47 11.99 29.64 5.84
CA THR A 47 11.32 29.15 7.05
C THR A 47 9.87 29.63 7.13
N LYS A 48 9.58 30.91 6.86
CA LYS A 48 8.20 31.42 6.83
C LYS A 48 7.37 30.76 5.75
N LEU A 49 7.95 30.54 4.56
CA LEU A 49 7.27 29.87 3.46
C LEU A 49 6.93 28.40 3.79
N VAL A 50 7.90 27.65 4.34
CA VAL A 50 7.67 26.26 4.74
C VAL A 50 6.62 26.16 5.84
N ASN A 51 6.68 27.02 6.86
CA ASN A 51 5.66 27.05 7.92
C ASN A 51 4.26 27.34 7.38
N TYR A 52 4.16 28.28 6.44
CA TYR A 52 2.90 28.59 5.79
C TYR A 52 2.33 27.39 5.00
N LEU A 53 3.16 26.74 4.18
CA LEU A 53 2.76 25.53 3.44
C LEU A 53 2.38 24.38 4.40
N LYS A 54 3.14 24.21 5.49
CA LYS A 54 2.83 23.22 6.54
C LYS A 54 1.47 23.48 7.17
N ASN A 55 1.13 24.73 7.47
CA ASN A 55 -0.16 25.07 8.06
C ASN A 55 -1.31 24.72 7.11
N ILE A 56 -1.17 25.04 5.82
CA ILE A 56 -2.16 24.68 4.79
C ILE A 56 -2.31 23.16 4.68
N LEU A 57 -1.20 22.41 4.65
CA LEU A 57 -1.23 20.96 4.51
C LEU A 57 -2.01 20.30 5.67
N ASN A 58 -1.93 20.88 6.87
CA ASN A 58 -2.57 20.38 8.08
C ASN A 58 -3.99 20.92 8.32
N ASP A 59 -4.50 21.83 7.49
CA ASP A 59 -5.86 22.38 7.63
C ASP A 59 -6.88 21.52 6.86
N PHE A 60 -7.80 20.91 7.59
CA PHE A 60 -8.84 20.02 7.05
C PHE A 60 -9.97 20.77 6.34
N ASN A 61 -10.06 22.10 6.51
CA ASN A 61 -10.97 22.92 5.73
C ASN A 61 -10.42 23.22 4.33
N VAL A 62 -9.16 22.85 4.05
CA VAL A 62 -8.54 23.07 2.74
C VAL A 62 -8.90 21.91 1.81
N PRO A 63 -9.35 22.21 0.58
CA PRO A 63 -9.67 21.18 -0.41
C PRO A 63 -8.52 20.19 -0.67
N LEU A 64 -8.84 18.90 -0.79
CA LEU A 64 -7.85 17.81 -0.92
C LEU A 64 -6.82 18.04 -2.02
N ARG A 65 -7.27 18.43 -3.22
CA ARG A 65 -6.37 18.69 -4.37
C ARG A 65 -5.35 19.78 -4.06
N LEU A 66 -5.75 20.76 -3.27
CA LEU A 66 -4.90 21.87 -2.89
C LEU A 66 -3.87 21.46 -1.83
N ARG A 67 -4.29 20.65 -0.86
CA ARG A 67 -3.37 20.01 0.09
C ARG A 67 -2.34 19.15 -0.63
N TRP A 68 -2.74 18.41 -1.67
CA TRP A 68 -1.78 17.71 -2.54
C TRP A 68 -0.80 18.67 -3.24
N HIS A 69 -1.28 19.75 -3.87
CA HIS A 69 -0.37 20.72 -4.52
C HIS A 69 0.60 21.38 -3.53
N VAL A 70 0.17 21.59 -2.29
CA VAL A 70 1.02 22.09 -1.20
C VAL A 70 2.06 21.06 -0.80
N ALA A 71 1.69 19.78 -0.71
CA ALA A 71 2.64 18.70 -0.49
C ALA A 71 3.67 18.62 -1.64
N LEU A 72 3.23 18.75 -2.89
CA LEU A 72 4.12 18.78 -4.04
C LEU A 72 5.08 19.99 -3.99
N ALA A 73 4.59 21.14 -3.53
CA ALA A 73 5.42 22.32 -3.31
C ALA A 73 6.50 22.09 -2.24
N LEU A 74 6.14 21.47 -1.11
CA LEU A 74 7.08 21.09 -0.06
C LEU A 74 8.14 20.09 -0.60
N ALA A 75 7.72 19.10 -1.39
CA ALA A 75 8.60 18.10 -1.99
C ALA A 75 9.59 18.74 -2.98
N ASN A 76 9.09 19.66 -3.79
CA ASN A 76 9.94 20.41 -4.72
C ASN A 76 10.92 21.31 -3.99
N HIS A 77 10.49 21.94 -2.89
CA HIS A 77 11.36 22.76 -2.06
C HIS A 77 12.49 21.95 -1.45
N GLY A 78 12.18 20.79 -0.87
CA GLY A 78 13.16 19.76 -0.52
C GLY A 78 14.18 20.15 0.54
N THR A 79 13.93 21.23 1.29
CA THR A 79 14.69 21.52 2.51
C THR A 79 14.35 20.51 3.59
N PRO A 80 15.24 20.26 4.58
CA PRO A 80 14.95 19.34 5.67
C PRO A 80 13.62 19.63 6.37
N ASP A 81 13.32 20.89 6.67
CA ASP A 81 12.05 21.30 7.30
C ASP A 81 10.82 20.99 6.42
N ALA A 82 10.93 21.16 5.09
CA ALA A 82 9.84 20.87 4.17
C ALA A 82 9.59 19.36 4.04
N ILE A 83 10.66 18.57 4.01
CA ILE A 83 10.61 17.11 4.01
C ILE A 83 10.02 16.60 5.33
N ASP A 84 10.44 17.17 6.46
CA ASP A 84 9.91 16.79 7.77
C ASP A 84 8.42 17.13 7.89
N ALA A 85 7.96 18.25 7.31
CA ALA A 85 6.54 18.58 7.22
C ALA A 85 5.75 17.53 6.41
N LEU A 86 6.30 17.05 5.29
CA LEU A 86 5.69 15.98 4.48
C LEU A 86 5.61 14.66 5.25
N ILE A 87 6.70 14.24 5.87
CA ILE A 87 6.76 12.98 6.63
C ILE A 87 5.83 13.03 7.82
N SER A 88 5.79 14.15 8.56
CA SER A 88 4.87 14.32 9.69
C SER A 88 3.41 14.19 9.25
N PHE A 89 3.07 14.76 8.10
CA PHE A 89 1.72 14.65 7.54
C PHE A 89 1.41 13.23 7.05
N ALA A 90 2.37 12.53 6.46
CA ALA A 90 2.24 11.14 6.05
C ALA A 90 1.97 10.20 7.26
N GLN A 91 2.68 10.41 8.37
CA GLN A 91 2.44 9.70 9.63
C GLN A 91 1.02 9.97 10.17
N TYR A 92 0.60 11.24 10.17
CA TYR A 92 -0.77 11.62 10.55
C TYR A 92 -1.85 10.92 9.69
N LEU A 93 -1.62 10.80 8.37
CA LEU A 93 -2.55 10.11 7.47
C LEU A 93 -2.63 8.62 7.81
N THR A 94 -1.48 8.00 8.09
CA THR A 94 -1.41 6.57 8.43
C THR A 94 -2.32 6.20 9.61
N GLU A 95 -2.41 7.05 10.63
CA GLU A 95 -3.26 6.83 11.80
C GLU A 95 -4.77 6.88 11.49
N ARG A 96 -5.13 7.42 10.32
CA ARG A 96 -6.53 7.59 9.87
C ARG A 96 -6.91 6.68 8.72
N LEU A 97 -5.95 6.06 8.05
CA LEU A 97 -6.25 5.12 6.99
C LEU A 97 -6.98 3.89 7.55
N PRO A 98 -7.94 3.34 6.79
CA PRO A 98 -8.64 2.14 7.19
C PRO A 98 -7.64 0.98 7.31
N LYS A 99 -7.87 0.09 8.28
CA LYS A 99 -6.99 -1.08 8.51
C LYS A 99 -7.04 -2.11 7.38
N LYS A 100 -8.13 -2.13 6.61
CA LYS A 100 -8.33 -2.90 5.37
C LYS A 100 -9.31 -2.14 4.48
N GLN A 101 -9.20 -2.34 3.17
CA GLN A 101 -10.22 -1.92 2.23
C GLN A 101 -11.45 -2.83 2.40
N THR A 102 -12.31 -2.52 3.37
CA THR A 102 -13.62 -3.16 3.48
C THR A 102 -14.58 -2.50 2.48
N ASP A 103 -15.47 -3.27 1.87
CA ASP A 103 -16.39 -2.85 0.79
C ASP A 103 -17.30 -1.66 1.11
N ASP A 104 -17.37 -1.22 2.38
CA ASP A 104 -18.19 -0.10 2.81
C ASP A 104 -17.46 1.25 2.74
N TYR A 105 -17.60 1.91 1.58
CA TYR A 105 -17.68 3.36 1.26
C TYR A 105 -16.90 4.45 2.04
N TYR A 106 -16.10 4.17 3.07
CA TYR A 106 -15.60 5.23 3.96
C TYR A 106 -14.09 5.46 3.83
N ASP A 107 -13.79 6.70 3.42
CA ASP A 107 -12.50 7.40 3.39
C ASP A 107 -11.68 7.41 2.08
N SER A 108 -12.39 7.57 0.95
CA SER A 108 -11.77 7.88 -0.35
C SER A 108 -10.87 9.13 -0.31
N GLU A 109 -11.11 10.06 0.62
CA GLU A 109 -10.36 11.29 0.75
C GLU A 109 -8.96 11.07 1.32
N ASN A 110 -8.83 10.36 2.45
CA ASN A 110 -7.52 10.06 3.02
C ASN A 110 -6.76 9.05 2.18
N LEU A 111 -7.43 8.11 1.51
CA LEU A 111 -6.79 7.20 0.54
C LEU A 111 -6.21 7.97 -0.66
N PHE A 112 -7.00 8.88 -1.24
CA PHE A 112 -6.53 9.78 -2.29
C PHE A 112 -5.31 10.57 -1.82
N LEU A 113 -5.39 11.18 -0.63
CA LEU A 113 -4.31 12.00 -0.11
C LEU A 113 -3.07 11.16 0.20
N ALA A 114 -3.21 9.96 0.77
CA ALA A 114 -2.10 9.06 1.05
C ALA A 114 -1.33 8.66 -0.20
N GLU A 115 -2.03 8.30 -1.28
CA GLU A 115 -1.41 8.02 -2.58
C GLU A 115 -0.63 9.26 -3.10
N LYS A 116 -1.22 10.45 -2.99
CA LYS A 116 -0.57 11.69 -3.45
C LYS A 116 0.62 12.09 -2.59
N ILE A 117 0.57 11.85 -1.28
CA ILE A 117 1.70 12.04 -0.38
C ILE A 117 2.82 11.04 -0.68
N ALA A 118 2.49 9.78 -1.01
CA ALA A 118 3.47 8.79 -1.46
C ALA A 118 4.25 9.29 -2.67
N TYR A 119 3.54 9.80 -3.68
CA TYR A 119 4.18 10.42 -4.85
C TYR A 119 5.09 11.60 -4.45
N CYS A 120 4.63 12.49 -3.57
CA CYS A 120 5.44 13.63 -3.12
C CYS A 120 6.71 13.19 -2.37
N ILE A 121 6.61 12.11 -1.57
CA ILE A 121 7.74 11.49 -0.88
C ILE A 121 8.75 10.92 -1.90
N GLY A 122 8.28 10.14 -2.88
CA GLY A 122 9.14 9.61 -3.95
C GLY A 122 9.81 10.70 -4.80
N PHE A 123 9.13 11.84 -4.97
CA PHE A 123 9.66 13.00 -5.66
C PHE A 123 10.77 13.72 -4.88
N ALA A 124 10.70 13.73 -3.55
CA ALA A 124 11.69 14.35 -2.67
C ALA A 124 12.82 13.41 -2.21
N ALA A 125 12.77 12.13 -2.61
CA ALA A 125 13.66 11.08 -2.11
C ALA A 125 15.15 11.46 -2.19
N ASP A 126 15.61 12.01 -3.33
CA ASP A 126 17.00 12.38 -3.59
C ASP A 126 17.55 13.47 -2.65
N LYS A 127 16.65 14.21 -1.97
CA LYS A 127 16.98 15.29 -1.03
C LYS A 127 16.89 14.85 0.44
N MET A 128 16.43 13.62 0.70
CA MET A 128 16.24 13.11 2.06
C MET A 128 17.55 12.61 2.67
N GLN A 129 17.66 12.79 3.98
CA GLN A 129 18.67 12.14 4.81
C GLN A 129 18.20 10.73 5.23
N LEU A 130 19.11 9.88 5.71
CA LEU A 130 18.80 8.48 6.04
C LEU A 130 17.67 8.34 7.09
N SER A 131 17.62 9.23 8.09
CA SER A 131 16.56 9.25 9.10
C SER A 131 15.18 9.58 8.50
N GLN A 132 15.13 10.41 7.47
CA GLN A 132 13.91 10.77 6.75
C GLN A 132 13.47 9.64 5.81
N LEU A 133 14.42 9.00 5.12
CA LEU A 133 14.16 7.83 4.27
C LEU A 133 13.57 6.67 5.08
N SER A 134 14.03 6.44 6.31
CA SER A 134 13.48 5.41 7.19
C SER A 134 11.99 5.64 7.50
N LYS A 135 11.64 6.86 7.89
CA LYS A 135 10.23 7.24 8.17
C LYS A 135 9.37 7.21 6.91
N ALA A 136 9.91 7.63 5.78
CA ALA A 136 9.25 7.54 4.48
C ALA A 136 8.97 6.08 4.09
N ALA A 137 9.95 5.18 4.30
CA ALA A 137 9.80 3.75 4.06
C ALA A 137 8.71 3.14 4.94
N GLU A 138 8.66 3.50 6.22
CA GLU A 138 7.60 3.04 7.14
C GLU A 138 6.21 3.47 6.67
N PHE A 139 6.05 4.71 6.22
CA PHE A 139 4.79 5.19 5.64
C PHE A 139 4.41 4.40 4.38
N LEU A 140 5.34 4.28 3.42
CA LEU A 140 5.11 3.57 2.16
C LEU A 140 4.74 2.09 2.38
N GLY A 141 5.40 1.43 3.33
CA GLY A 141 5.11 0.04 3.70
C GLY A 141 3.73 -0.15 4.34
N LYS A 142 3.17 0.88 4.99
CA LYS A 142 1.80 0.80 5.54
C LYS A 142 0.75 1.04 4.48
N ILE A 143 0.96 1.99 3.57
CA ILE A 143 -0.04 2.31 2.55
C ILE A 143 -0.11 1.29 1.42
N ILE A 144 0.99 0.56 1.13
CA ILE A 144 0.99 -0.47 0.08
C ILE A 144 0.03 -1.62 0.40
N ASN A 145 -0.18 -1.91 1.69
CA ASN A 145 -1.12 -2.93 2.17
C ASN A 145 -2.58 -2.44 2.18
N ILE A 146 -2.80 -1.14 1.93
CA ILE A 146 -4.13 -0.52 2.01
C ILE A 146 -4.61 -0.11 0.61
N ILE A 147 -3.70 0.37 -0.24
CA ILE A 147 -3.97 0.81 -1.60
C ILE A 147 -3.24 -0.15 -2.53
N GLU A 148 -3.91 -1.26 -2.82
CA GLU A 148 -3.40 -2.28 -3.73
C GLU A 148 -3.22 -1.68 -5.15
N GLU A 149 -2.18 -2.14 -5.85
CA GLU A 149 -1.93 -1.84 -7.27
C GLU A 149 -1.67 -0.37 -7.66
N SER A 150 -1.38 0.55 -6.73
CA SER A 150 -1.01 1.93 -7.11
C SER A 150 0.41 2.01 -7.69
N SER A 151 0.50 2.28 -9.00
CA SER A 151 1.76 2.60 -9.68
C SER A 151 2.53 3.78 -9.09
N GLN A 152 1.84 4.74 -8.46
CA GLN A 152 2.47 5.90 -7.80
C GLN A 152 3.19 5.48 -6.51
N ILE A 153 2.56 4.60 -5.73
CA ILE A 153 3.15 4.05 -4.50
C ILE A 153 4.35 3.17 -4.85
N GLN A 154 4.21 2.28 -5.85
CA GLN A 154 5.31 1.45 -6.33
C GLN A 154 6.51 2.29 -6.79
N TRP A 155 6.26 3.32 -7.60
CA TRP A 155 7.31 4.24 -8.05
C TRP A 155 8.00 4.96 -6.88
N ALA A 156 7.23 5.41 -5.88
CA ALA A 156 7.78 6.08 -4.71
C ALA A 156 8.64 5.12 -3.86
N THR A 157 8.19 3.88 -3.70
CA THR A 157 8.92 2.81 -3.01
C THR A 157 10.26 2.54 -3.68
N GLU A 158 10.30 2.36 -4.99
CA GLU A 158 11.54 2.14 -5.74
C GLU A 158 12.51 3.33 -5.63
N ARG A 159 11.99 4.57 -5.63
CA ARG A 159 12.78 5.78 -5.42
C ARG A 159 13.44 5.82 -4.04
N ILE A 160 12.67 5.55 -2.98
CA ILE A 160 13.18 5.57 -1.59
C ILE A 160 14.17 4.43 -1.37
N LYS A 161 13.88 3.23 -1.91
CA LYS A 161 14.79 2.09 -1.87
C LYS A 161 16.13 2.41 -2.53
N LYS A 162 16.11 2.87 -3.78
CA LYS A 162 17.33 3.25 -4.51
C LYS A 162 18.13 4.32 -3.78
N GLN A 163 17.47 5.34 -3.23
CA GLN A 163 18.18 6.39 -2.49
C GLN A 163 18.79 5.86 -1.18
N THR A 164 18.08 4.98 -0.49
CA THR A 164 18.57 4.33 0.72
C THR A 164 19.84 3.52 0.43
N GLU A 165 19.81 2.72 -0.64
CA GLU A 165 20.97 1.94 -1.10
C GLU A 165 22.15 2.84 -1.45
N ASN A 166 21.90 3.99 -2.10
CA ASN A 166 22.95 4.96 -2.41
C ASN A 166 23.60 5.56 -1.16
N LEU A 167 22.81 5.89 -0.12
CA LEU A 167 23.33 6.52 1.10
C LEU A 167 23.95 5.52 2.08
N ASN A 168 23.42 4.30 2.13
CA ASN A 168 23.91 3.24 2.99
C ASN A 168 23.50 1.87 2.42
N PRO A 169 24.36 1.22 1.63
CA PRO A 169 24.08 -0.10 1.03
C PRO A 169 23.82 -1.22 2.06
N ALA A 170 24.29 -1.04 3.30
CA ALA A 170 24.08 -1.96 4.40
C ALA A 170 22.90 -1.55 5.31
N SER A 171 22.09 -0.57 4.89
CA SER A 171 21.00 -0.04 5.71
C SER A 171 19.88 -1.07 5.89
N PRO A 172 19.43 -1.33 7.13
CA PRO A 172 18.27 -2.19 7.39
C PRO A 172 16.94 -1.56 6.91
N ILE A 173 16.96 -0.36 6.33
CA ILE A 173 15.80 0.24 5.66
C ILE A 173 15.44 -0.56 4.39
N SER A 174 16.42 -1.23 3.74
CA SER A 174 16.08 -2.24 2.72
C SER A 174 15.18 -3.31 3.30
N ASP A 175 15.37 -3.67 4.57
CA ASP A 175 14.52 -4.63 5.27
C ASP A 175 13.14 -4.08 5.61
N ILE A 176 12.91 -2.76 5.65
CA ILE A 176 11.56 -2.20 5.81
C ILE A 176 10.74 -2.45 4.53
N PHE A 177 11.35 -2.26 3.36
CA PHE A 177 10.73 -2.60 2.08
C PHE A 177 10.66 -4.11 1.85
N ASN A 178 11.66 -4.86 2.31
CA ASN A 178 11.63 -6.33 2.23
C ASN A 178 10.71 -6.95 3.30
N ARG A 179 10.44 -6.31 4.43
CA ARG A 179 9.44 -6.77 5.42
C ARG A 179 8.02 -6.65 4.86
N ALA A 180 7.78 -5.74 3.92
CA ALA A 180 6.56 -5.72 3.14
C ALA A 180 6.52 -6.81 2.04
N ALA A 181 7.63 -7.49 1.72
CA ALA A 181 7.65 -8.47 0.63
C ALA A 181 8.83 -9.48 0.68
N LYS A 182 8.99 -10.19 1.79
CA LYS A 182 9.72 -11.47 1.77
C LYS A 182 8.91 -12.49 2.54
N LEU A 183 7.81 -12.90 1.92
CA LEU A 183 7.12 -14.11 2.32
C LEU A 183 8.09 -15.28 2.12
N ILE A 184 8.41 -15.95 3.22
CA ILE A 184 9.01 -17.28 3.14
C ILE A 184 7.85 -18.23 2.91
N PHE A 185 7.91 -18.93 1.79
CA PHE A 185 7.00 -20.01 1.49
C PHE A 185 7.62 -21.33 1.93
N ASP A 186 6.82 -22.19 2.54
CA ASP A 186 7.21 -23.56 2.83
C ASP A 186 7.03 -24.45 1.57
N SER A 187 7.12 -25.77 1.74
CA SER A 187 6.87 -26.75 0.70
C SER A 187 5.48 -26.61 0.08
N VAL A 188 5.43 -26.68 -1.25
CA VAL A 188 4.17 -26.73 -2.01
C VAL A 188 3.44 -28.05 -1.72
N TRP A 189 2.16 -27.96 -1.39
CA TRP A 189 1.30 -29.13 -1.15
C TRP A 189 0.32 -29.31 -2.31
N ILE A 190 0.32 -30.48 -2.94
CA ILE A 190 -0.68 -30.87 -3.94
C ILE A 190 -1.67 -31.80 -3.24
N PRO A 191 -2.91 -31.36 -2.95
CA PRO A 191 -3.94 -32.27 -2.45
C PRO A 191 -4.16 -33.43 -3.43
N GLN A 192 -4.38 -34.62 -2.89
CA GLN A 192 -4.66 -35.81 -3.69
C GLN A 192 -5.89 -35.55 -4.57
N GLY A 193 -5.71 -35.68 -5.88
CA GLY A 193 -6.77 -35.46 -6.87
C GLY A 193 -6.97 -34.02 -7.32
N ALA A 194 -6.16 -33.06 -6.87
CA ALA A 194 -6.26 -31.66 -7.32
C ALA A 194 -6.09 -31.56 -8.85
N GLY A 195 -7.13 -31.06 -9.53
CA GLY A 195 -7.19 -31.01 -11.00
C GLY A 195 -7.38 -32.37 -11.69
N GLN A 196 -7.91 -33.36 -10.98
CA GLN A 196 -8.30 -34.66 -11.52
C GLN A 196 -9.79 -34.87 -11.33
N LEU A 197 -10.38 -35.68 -12.22
CA LEU A 197 -11.79 -36.05 -12.12
C LEU A 197 -11.96 -37.03 -10.96
N LEU A 198 -12.52 -36.56 -9.85
CA LEU A 198 -12.79 -37.33 -8.65
C LEU A 198 -14.25 -37.75 -8.58
N THR A 199 -14.52 -38.94 -8.07
CA THR A 199 -15.89 -39.32 -7.72
C THR A 199 -16.25 -38.78 -6.34
N ALA A 200 -17.54 -38.64 -6.02
CA ALA A 200 -17.98 -38.16 -4.71
C ALA A 200 -17.47 -39.02 -3.53
N ALA A 201 -17.03 -40.26 -3.77
CA ALA A 201 -16.44 -41.14 -2.76
C ALA A 201 -14.98 -40.80 -2.44
N ASP A 202 -14.29 -40.06 -3.31
CA ASP A 202 -12.86 -39.74 -3.18
C ASP A 202 -12.60 -38.43 -2.42
N ASN A 203 -13.63 -37.61 -2.22
CA ASN A 203 -13.54 -36.28 -1.60
C ASN A 203 -13.53 -36.35 -0.06
N SER A 204 -12.52 -37.01 0.49
CA SER A 204 -12.22 -36.93 1.92
C SER A 204 -11.48 -35.64 2.26
N LYS A 205 -11.68 -35.14 3.49
CA LYS A 205 -10.91 -34.02 4.05
C LYS A 205 -9.43 -34.41 4.09
N GLN A 206 -8.58 -33.56 3.50
CA GLN A 206 -7.14 -33.73 3.50
C GLN A 206 -6.49 -32.64 4.35
N GLU A 207 -5.39 -32.97 5.04
CA GLU A 207 -4.73 -32.04 5.96
C GLU A 207 -3.21 -32.03 5.74
N LYS A 208 -2.60 -30.86 5.86
CA LYS A 208 -1.15 -30.67 5.80
C LYS A 208 -0.70 -29.64 6.82
N SER A 209 0.41 -29.97 7.48
CA SER A 209 1.16 -29.05 8.33
C SER A 209 2.28 -28.37 7.53
N PHE A 210 2.41 -27.06 7.69
CA PHE A 210 3.47 -26.20 7.16
C PHE A 210 4.26 -25.57 8.32
N PHE A 211 5.49 -25.14 8.05
CA PHE A 211 6.43 -24.51 8.97
C PHE A 211 6.55 -25.31 10.27
N ASP A 212 6.94 -26.59 10.15
CA ASP A 212 7.06 -27.52 11.28
C ASP A 212 5.80 -27.63 12.16
N GLY A 213 4.62 -27.49 11.55
CA GLY A 213 3.33 -27.58 12.24
C GLY A 213 2.94 -26.30 12.97
N THR A 214 3.54 -25.17 12.60
CA THR A 214 3.10 -23.83 12.99
C THR A 214 1.78 -23.46 12.31
N VAL A 215 1.60 -23.86 11.06
CA VAL A 215 0.36 -23.66 10.29
C VAL A 215 -0.20 -25.02 9.87
N LYS A 216 -1.50 -25.24 10.12
CA LYS A 216 -2.23 -26.41 9.63
C LYS A 216 -3.29 -25.96 8.65
N ILE A 217 -3.29 -26.54 7.46
CA ILE A 217 -4.33 -26.33 6.45
C ILE A 217 -5.07 -27.64 6.24
N ALA A 218 -6.39 -27.56 6.19
CA ALA A 218 -7.25 -28.62 5.71
C ALA A 218 -7.97 -28.16 4.45
N CYS A 219 -8.17 -29.07 3.49
CA CYS A 219 -8.94 -28.79 2.30
C CYS A 219 -9.90 -29.93 1.94
N ILE A 220 -11.03 -29.54 1.38
CA ILE A 220 -11.97 -30.40 0.64
C ILE A 220 -12.23 -29.68 -0.67
N PHE A 221 -12.33 -30.39 -1.79
CA PHE A 221 -12.75 -29.79 -3.04
C PHE A 221 -13.71 -30.73 -3.75
N SER A 222 -14.55 -30.19 -4.62
CA SER A 222 -15.54 -30.97 -5.36
C SER A 222 -15.71 -30.43 -6.77
N GLU A 223 -16.08 -31.33 -7.68
CA GLU A 223 -16.59 -30.95 -8.98
C GLU A 223 -17.99 -30.31 -8.88
N LYS A 224 -18.40 -29.67 -9.98
CA LYS A 224 -19.76 -29.14 -10.12
C LYS A 224 -20.76 -30.29 -10.05
N SER A 225 -21.72 -30.20 -9.14
CA SER A 225 -22.81 -31.18 -8.99
C SER A 225 -24.17 -30.49 -9.02
N GLY A 226 -24.97 -30.79 -10.04
CA GLY A 226 -26.26 -30.14 -10.26
C GLY A 226 -26.13 -28.62 -10.39
N SER A 227 -26.77 -27.88 -9.48
CA SER A 227 -26.71 -26.42 -9.39
C SER A 227 -25.52 -25.89 -8.58
N THR A 228 -24.81 -26.75 -7.84
CA THR A 228 -23.68 -26.34 -6.99
C THR A 228 -22.42 -26.23 -7.85
N PRO A 229 -21.78 -25.04 -7.93
CA PRO A 229 -20.53 -24.89 -8.67
C PRO A 229 -19.42 -25.74 -8.04
N ALA A 230 -18.38 -26.05 -8.82
CA ALA A 230 -17.16 -26.62 -8.28
C ALA A 230 -16.58 -25.66 -7.22
N TYR A 231 -15.97 -26.20 -6.16
CA TYR A 231 -15.48 -25.38 -5.05
C TYR A 231 -14.26 -25.99 -4.36
N ILE A 232 -13.53 -25.16 -3.62
CA ILE A 232 -12.54 -25.55 -2.62
C ILE A 232 -13.03 -25.01 -1.27
N TRP A 233 -13.26 -25.89 -0.31
CA TRP A 233 -13.40 -25.54 1.10
C TRP A 233 -12.04 -25.66 1.78
N LEU A 234 -11.63 -24.61 2.47
CA LEU A 234 -10.34 -24.49 3.13
C LEU A 234 -10.57 -24.17 4.61
N SER A 235 -9.81 -24.81 5.50
CA SER A 235 -9.73 -24.43 6.91
C SER A 235 -8.27 -24.27 7.30
N TRP A 236 -7.98 -23.27 8.13
CA TRP A 236 -6.63 -22.96 8.58
C TRP A 236 -6.56 -22.80 10.10
N ASN A 237 -5.41 -23.17 10.66
CA ASN A 237 -5.05 -22.91 12.05
C ASN A 237 -3.56 -22.56 12.14
N ALA A 238 -3.26 -21.34 12.56
CA ALA A 238 -1.94 -20.72 12.63
C ALA A 238 -1.70 -20.07 14.00
N VAL A 239 -2.35 -20.58 15.05
CA VAL A 239 -2.31 -20.02 16.42
C VAL A 239 -0.90 -19.96 17.01
N LYS A 240 0.04 -20.75 16.46
CA LYS A 240 1.45 -20.76 16.88
C LYS A 240 2.32 -19.68 16.22
N THR A 241 1.80 -18.93 15.26
CA THR A 241 2.56 -17.84 14.62
C THR A 241 2.67 -16.62 15.56
N PRO A 242 3.74 -15.80 15.45
CA PRO A 242 3.87 -14.58 16.25
C PRO A 242 2.68 -13.61 16.11
N GLU A 243 2.48 -12.78 17.14
CA GLU A 243 1.55 -11.65 17.08
C GLU A 243 1.96 -10.70 15.94
N ASN A 244 1.01 -10.32 15.10
CA ASN A 244 1.20 -9.52 13.87
C ASN A 244 1.85 -10.25 12.66
N CYS A 245 1.98 -11.58 12.72
CA CYS A 245 2.40 -12.37 11.57
C CYS A 245 1.23 -12.52 10.57
N GLU A 246 1.36 -11.96 9.37
CA GLU A 246 0.34 -12.07 8.32
C GLU A 246 0.45 -13.41 7.60
N LEU A 247 -0.66 -14.16 7.52
CA LEU A 247 -0.71 -15.43 6.81
C LEU A 247 -1.17 -15.22 5.37
N LEU A 248 -0.39 -15.72 4.41
CA LEU A 248 -0.77 -15.78 3.00
C LEU A 248 -0.99 -17.23 2.58
N ILE A 249 -2.08 -17.50 1.87
CA ILE A 249 -2.31 -18.77 1.20
C ILE A 249 -2.48 -18.51 -0.29
N GLN A 250 -1.69 -19.20 -1.12
CA GLN A 250 -1.82 -19.15 -2.57
C GLN A 250 -2.27 -20.50 -3.12
N PHE A 251 -3.21 -20.45 -4.06
CA PHE A 251 -3.40 -21.54 -5.00
C PHE A 251 -2.54 -21.27 -6.22
N ILE A 252 -1.65 -22.20 -6.53
CA ILE A 252 -0.75 -22.11 -7.68
C ILE A 252 -1.01 -23.26 -8.62
N ASN A 253 -0.73 -23.09 -9.91
CA ASN A 253 -0.67 -24.20 -10.85
C ASN A 253 0.47 -25.13 -10.44
N SER A 254 0.18 -26.41 -10.23
CA SER A 254 1.18 -27.33 -9.67
C SER A 254 2.33 -27.62 -10.63
N ASP A 255 2.12 -27.47 -11.94
CA ASP A 255 3.11 -27.71 -12.99
C ASP A 255 3.88 -26.42 -13.33
N THR A 256 3.17 -25.31 -13.60
CA THR A 256 3.80 -24.04 -14.03
C THR A 256 4.25 -23.13 -12.90
N LYS A 257 3.75 -23.36 -11.68
CA LYS A 257 3.94 -22.52 -10.48
C LYS A 257 3.33 -21.11 -10.60
N GLU A 258 2.53 -20.83 -11.63
CA GLU A 258 1.79 -19.58 -11.74
C GLU A 258 0.74 -19.47 -10.62
N VAL A 259 0.56 -18.27 -10.06
CA VAL A 259 -0.47 -18.00 -9.07
C VAL A 259 -1.84 -17.99 -9.76
N LEU A 260 -2.76 -18.82 -9.27
CA LEU A 260 -4.13 -18.91 -9.76
C LEU A 260 -5.09 -18.09 -8.90
N PHE A 261 -4.88 -18.09 -7.58
CA PHE A 261 -5.66 -17.33 -6.60
C PHE A 261 -4.84 -17.08 -5.34
N GLU A 262 -5.08 -15.97 -4.67
CA GLU A 262 -4.37 -15.57 -3.45
C GLU A 262 -5.36 -15.16 -2.36
N LEU A 263 -5.09 -15.61 -1.13
CA LEU A 263 -5.91 -15.37 0.05
C LEU A 263 -5.07 -14.72 1.16
N CYS A 264 -5.26 -13.41 1.34
CA CYS A 264 -4.60 -12.59 2.35
C CYS A 264 -5.37 -12.63 3.68
N LEU A 265 -5.05 -13.61 4.53
CA LEU A 265 -5.73 -13.79 5.82
C LEU A 265 -5.31 -12.74 6.87
N GLY A 266 -4.18 -12.07 6.67
CA GLY A 266 -3.64 -11.10 7.62
C GLY A 266 -3.45 -11.74 9.00
N ASN A 267 -4.00 -11.11 10.05
CA ASN A 267 -3.87 -11.58 11.44
C ASN A 267 -4.92 -12.62 11.87
N ILE A 268 -5.78 -13.10 10.97
CA ILE A 268 -6.81 -14.11 11.30
C ILE A 268 -6.13 -15.48 11.41
N LYS A 269 -5.88 -15.93 12.65
CA LYS A 269 -5.09 -17.14 12.92
C LYS A 269 -5.87 -18.44 12.74
N GLU A 270 -7.19 -18.39 12.71
CA GLU A 270 -8.02 -19.58 12.51
C GLU A 270 -9.30 -19.21 11.76
N GLY A 271 -9.78 -20.14 10.94
CA GLY A 271 -11.00 -19.94 10.17
C GLY A 271 -11.23 -21.03 9.16
N GLU A 272 -12.35 -20.91 8.45
CA GLU A 272 -12.73 -21.75 7.33
C GLU A 272 -13.54 -20.95 6.32
N GLU A 273 -13.39 -21.29 5.04
CA GLU A 273 -14.06 -20.59 3.95
C GLU A 273 -14.22 -21.52 2.74
N ALA A 274 -15.31 -21.36 2.00
CA ALA A 274 -15.57 -22.09 0.75
C ALA A 274 -15.48 -21.12 -0.43
N PHE A 275 -14.62 -21.43 -1.38
CA PHE A 275 -14.42 -20.66 -2.61
C PHE A 275 -14.97 -21.43 -3.80
N SER A 276 -15.96 -20.85 -4.48
CA SER A 276 -16.48 -21.38 -5.73
C SER A 276 -15.50 -21.16 -6.90
N ALA A 277 -15.64 -21.93 -7.97
CA ALA A 277 -14.85 -21.75 -9.19
C ALA A 277 -14.96 -20.33 -9.80
N GLY A 278 -16.08 -19.63 -9.55
CA GLY A 278 -16.26 -18.25 -9.98
C GLY A 278 -15.38 -17.27 -9.20
N GLU A 279 -15.24 -17.47 -7.90
CA GLU A 279 -14.37 -16.65 -7.04
C GLU A 279 -12.89 -16.98 -7.27
N LEU A 280 -12.57 -18.26 -7.45
CA LEU A 280 -11.21 -18.74 -7.69
C LEU A 280 -10.64 -18.31 -9.05
N GLY A 281 -11.50 -18.02 -10.04
CA GLY A 281 -11.06 -17.79 -11.43
C GLY A 281 -10.58 -19.05 -12.16
N PHE A 282 -10.64 -20.23 -11.53
CA PHE A 282 -10.34 -21.52 -12.15
C PHE A 282 -11.28 -22.63 -11.65
N ASP A 283 -11.44 -23.69 -12.44
CA ASP A 283 -12.22 -24.88 -12.05
C ASP A 283 -11.30 -25.87 -11.29
N PRO A 284 -11.50 -26.07 -9.96
CA PRO A 284 -10.62 -26.88 -9.13
C PRO A 284 -10.66 -28.39 -9.45
N ALA A 285 -11.67 -28.85 -10.19
CA ALA A 285 -11.77 -30.23 -10.64
C ALA A 285 -11.07 -30.46 -12.00
N LYS A 286 -10.77 -29.41 -12.76
CA LYS A 286 -10.19 -29.51 -14.11
C LYS A 286 -8.80 -28.91 -14.25
N THR A 287 -8.47 -27.93 -13.41
CA THR A 287 -7.18 -27.24 -13.43
C THR A 287 -6.28 -27.88 -12.41
N ARG A 288 -5.03 -28.19 -12.75
CA ARG A 288 -4.06 -28.66 -11.76
C ARG A 288 -3.66 -27.51 -10.84
N TRP A 289 -3.77 -27.74 -9.54
CA TRP A 289 -3.45 -26.73 -8.54
C TRP A 289 -2.73 -27.34 -7.33
N ALA A 290 -2.10 -26.46 -6.55
CA ALA A 290 -1.42 -26.77 -5.30
C ALA A 290 -1.63 -25.61 -4.33
N ILE A 291 -1.45 -25.87 -3.03
CA ILE A 291 -1.47 -24.89 -1.96
C ILE A 291 -0.03 -24.52 -1.62
N ASN A 292 0.24 -23.23 -1.57
CA ASN A 292 1.47 -22.67 -1.07
C ASN A 292 1.16 -21.74 0.11
N VAL A 293 1.89 -21.85 1.21
CA VAL A 293 1.64 -21.07 2.42
C VAL A 293 2.85 -20.19 2.71
N GLY A 294 2.62 -18.89 2.83
CA GLY A 294 3.62 -17.88 3.10
C GLY A 294 3.47 -17.29 4.50
N LEU A 295 4.60 -17.14 5.18
CA LEU A 295 4.72 -16.32 6.39
C LEU A 295 5.76 -15.21 6.14
N PRO A 296 5.69 -14.07 6.85
CA PRO A 296 6.75 -13.06 6.80
C PRO A 296 8.06 -13.68 7.27
N GLY A 297 9.12 -13.48 6.49
CA GLY A 297 10.47 -13.99 6.77
C GLY A 297 11.29 -13.18 7.74
#